data_AF-A0AAU5SIC8-F1
#
_entry.id   AF-A0AAU5SIC8-F1
#
_cell.length_a   1.000
_cell.length_b   1.000
_cell.length_c   1.000
_cell.angle_alpha   90.00
_cell.angle_beta   90.00
_cell.angle_gamma   90.00
#
_symmetry.space_group_name_H-M   'P 1'
#
loop_
_entity.id
_entity.type
_entity.pdbx_description
1 polymer ?
#
loop_
_entity_poly.entity_id
_entity_poly.type
_entity_poly.pdbx_seq_one_letter_code
_entity_poly.pdbx_strand_id
1 'polypeptide(L)'
;MRPDDAVWLVIPLLCAALAVPPWRRAALAAVLVAGLVVGGAEWAIEAHLRYGGLLPRLRRASEIQGGLGWNPAFADQMRSLGGRTLCRPCDGPLSRPYPALWWFAVPPLTAGALFAAYRKGRVQLVAVPTAVALFLALPYLLMIGYAAPRFLLPAYALLAIPVALCLTQLIAACRTRPLALSALCAALAAHLALQFTIAGGAAARSRADRVAFTAVAGELRRLGVRPPCILSGAEAVRAAFATGCAARQVYGGHDGSITADGLISLARTRPTAVLVSGDLPPPHWARNWRPHPLPDLPDQPGYRAYLAPSTHPEHF
;
A
#
# COMPACT_ATOMS: atom_id res chain seq x y z
N MET A 1 -10.56 -7.94 4.45
CA MET A 1 -9.76 -6.95 5.21
C MET A 1 -8.63 -7.70 5.91
N ARG A 2 -7.46 -7.10 6.16
CA ARG A 2 -6.48 -7.79 7.00
C ARG A 2 -6.92 -7.66 8.47
N PRO A 3 -6.95 -8.74 9.27
CA PRO A 3 -7.44 -8.68 10.65
C PRO A 3 -6.62 -7.74 11.55
N ASP A 4 -5.34 -7.53 11.24
CA ASP A 4 -4.44 -6.63 11.96
C ASP A 4 -4.96 -5.19 11.94
N ASP A 5 -5.33 -4.65 10.78
CA ASP A 5 -5.89 -3.29 10.67
C ASP A 5 -7.17 -3.13 11.50
N ALA A 6 -8.03 -4.16 11.51
CA ALA A 6 -9.27 -4.16 12.27
C ALA A 6 -9.02 -4.14 13.78
N VAL A 7 -7.99 -4.85 14.25
CA VAL A 7 -7.59 -4.83 15.67
C VAL A 7 -7.12 -3.43 16.07
N TRP A 8 -6.27 -2.79 15.28
CA TRP A 8 -5.81 -1.41 15.53
C TRP A 8 -6.95 -0.38 15.50
N LEU A 9 -8.00 -0.61 14.71
CA LEU A 9 -9.22 0.21 14.73
C LEU A 9 -10.04 -0.01 16.01
N VAL A 10 -10.24 -1.26 16.41
CA VAL A 10 -11.20 -1.62 17.48
C VAL A 10 -10.66 -1.32 18.87
N ILE A 11 -9.35 -1.47 19.12
CA ILE A 11 -8.74 -1.19 20.44
C ILE A 11 -9.09 0.22 20.97
N PRO A 12 -8.79 1.33 20.27
CA PRO A 12 -9.07 2.67 20.78
C PRO A 12 -10.57 2.93 20.94
N LEU A 13 -11.42 2.32 20.11
CA LEU A 13 -12.87 2.43 20.21
C LEU A 13 -13.42 1.69 21.43
N LEU A 14 -12.92 0.49 21.73
CA LEU A 14 -13.25 -0.25 22.95
C LEU A 14 -12.79 0.52 24.20
N CYS A 15 -11.55 1.03 24.18
CA CYS A 15 -11.04 1.89 25.25
C CYS A 15 -11.93 3.12 25.45
N ALA A 16 -12.37 3.78 24.38
CA ALA A 16 -13.28 4.93 24.47
C ALA A 16 -14.66 4.54 25.03
N ALA A 17 -15.24 3.43 24.58
CA ALA A 17 -16.51 2.92 25.08
C ALA A 17 -16.47 2.60 26.58
N LEU A 18 -15.32 2.10 27.07
CA LEU A 18 -15.12 1.79 28.49
C LEU A 18 -14.71 3.02 29.32
N ALA A 19 -13.94 3.95 28.77
CA ALA A 19 -13.41 5.09 29.51
C ALA A 19 -14.44 6.23 29.65
N VAL A 20 -15.27 6.48 28.63
CA VAL A 20 -16.19 7.60 28.57
C VAL A 20 -17.52 7.22 29.23
N PRO A 21 -17.87 7.76 30.43
CA PRO A 21 -19.04 7.33 31.20
C PRO A 21 -20.36 7.29 30.43
N PRO A 22 -20.74 8.30 29.60
CA PRO A 22 -21.99 8.24 28.85
C PRO A 22 -22.01 7.18 27.74
N TRP A 23 -20.87 6.59 27.40
CA TRP A 23 -20.72 5.58 26.35
C TRP A 23 -20.51 4.16 26.91
N ARG A 24 -20.45 3.99 28.23
CA ARG A 24 -20.28 2.68 28.90
C ARG A 24 -21.53 1.81 28.72
N ARG A 25 -21.68 1.22 27.53
CA ARG A 25 -22.77 0.34 27.16
C ARG A 25 -22.20 -0.97 26.67
N ALA A 26 -22.55 -2.07 27.34
CA ALA A 26 -22.13 -3.42 26.93
C ALA A 26 -22.47 -3.70 25.45
N ALA A 27 -23.61 -3.17 24.98
CA ALA A 27 -24.01 -3.26 23.58
C ALA A 27 -22.98 -2.67 22.60
N LEU A 28 -22.34 -1.54 22.92
CA LEU A 28 -21.32 -0.94 22.04
C LEU A 28 -20.06 -1.81 21.96
N ALA A 29 -19.62 -2.34 23.10
CA ALA A 29 -18.49 -3.28 23.12
C ALA A 29 -18.83 -4.57 22.35
N ALA A 30 -20.03 -5.12 22.55
CA ALA A 30 -20.50 -6.30 21.85
C ALA A 30 -20.54 -6.09 20.33
N VAL A 31 -21.04 -4.94 19.86
CA VAL A 31 -21.07 -4.61 18.42
C VAL A 31 -19.66 -4.51 17.83
N LEU A 32 -18.72 -3.87 18.54
CA LEU A 32 -17.32 -3.78 18.08
C LEU A 32 -16.66 -5.15 17.98
N VAL A 33 -16.83 -6.00 18.99
CA VAL A 33 -16.29 -7.37 19.01
C VAL A 33 -16.96 -8.23 17.94
N ALA A 34 -18.29 -8.17 17.81
CA ALA A 34 -19.02 -8.91 16.79
C ALA A 34 -18.58 -8.49 15.38
N GLY A 35 -18.41 -7.19 15.13
CA GLY A 35 -17.90 -6.68 13.86
C GLY A 35 -16.49 -7.19 13.55
N LEU A 36 -15.60 -7.24 14.55
CA LEU A 36 -14.25 -7.80 14.40
C LEU A 36 -14.29 -9.30 14.08
N VAL A 37 -15.11 -10.07 14.79
CA VAL A 37 -15.25 -11.52 14.59
C VAL A 37 -15.83 -11.82 13.21
N VAL A 38 -16.95 -11.20 12.85
CA VAL A 38 -17.61 -11.40 11.56
C VAL A 38 -16.71 -10.96 10.41
N GLY A 39 -16.05 -9.79 10.54
CA GLY A 39 -15.14 -9.27 9.53
C GLY A 39 -13.83 -10.08 9.39
N GLY A 40 -13.42 -10.78 10.45
CA GLY A 40 -12.23 -11.63 10.48
C GLY A 40 -12.49 -13.11 10.16
N ALA A 41 -13.76 -13.55 10.16
CA ALA A 41 -14.12 -14.96 10.07
C ALA A 41 -13.64 -15.62 8.76
N GLU A 42 -13.89 -14.99 7.61
CA GLU A 42 -13.44 -15.51 6.31
C GLU A 42 -11.92 -15.71 6.26
N TRP A 43 -11.17 -14.73 6.77
CA TRP A 43 -9.72 -14.80 6.84
C TRP A 43 -9.25 -15.91 7.78
N ALA A 44 -9.91 -16.09 8.93
CA ALA A 44 -9.58 -17.14 9.87
C ALA A 44 -9.85 -18.54 9.28
N ILE A 45 -11.02 -18.72 8.65
CA ILE A 45 -11.41 -19.97 7.97
C ILE A 45 -10.38 -20.31 6.89
N GLU A 46 -10.05 -19.36 6.01
CA GLU A 46 -9.07 -19.57 4.95
C GLU A 46 -7.68 -19.89 5.52
N ALA A 47 -7.29 -19.26 6.64
CA ALA A 47 -6.02 -19.57 7.30
C ALA A 47 -5.94 -21.04 7.74
N HIS A 48 -7.02 -21.58 8.30
CA HIS A 48 -7.08 -23.00 8.68
C HIS A 48 -7.14 -23.93 7.47
N LEU A 49 -7.94 -23.61 6.44
CA LEU A 49 -8.13 -24.47 5.28
C LEU A 49 -6.93 -24.52 4.32
N ARG A 50 -6.19 -23.41 4.16
CA ARG A 50 -5.15 -23.27 3.12
C ARG A 50 -3.74 -23.05 3.64
N TYR A 51 -3.59 -22.59 4.87
CA TYR A 51 -2.30 -22.17 5.42
C TYR A 51 -1.85 -22.96 6.64
N GLY A 52 -2.65 -23.92 7.13
CA GLY A 52 -2.32 -24.70 8.33
C GLY A 52 -2.56 -23.95 9.65
N GLY A 53 -3.34 -22.87 9.62
CA GLY A 53 -3.74 -22.08 10.78
C GLY A 53 -3.36 -20.59 10.70
N LEU A 54 -3.73 -19.84 11.74
CA LEU A 54 -3.53 -18.39 11.80
C LEU A 54 -2.04 -17.99 11.85
N LEU A 55 -1.26 -18.65 12.71
CA LEU A 55 0.15 -18.31 12.91
C LEU A 55 1.02 -18.59 11.67
N PRO A 56 0.91 -19.76 11.00
CA PRO A 56 1.59 -19.98 9.72
C PRO A 56 1.23 -18.93 8.66
N ARG A 57 -0.05 -18.55 8.56
CA ARG A 57 -0.49 -17.49 7.64
C ARG A 57 0.14 -16.14 7.97
N LEU A 58 0.23 -15.77 9.26
CA LEU A 58 0.87 -14.54 9.71
C LEU A 58 2.38 -14.55 9.48
N ARG A 59 3.06 -15.66 9.76
CA ARG A 59 4.50 -15.81 9.49
C ARG A 59 4.78 -15.69 8.00
N ARG A 60 3.96 -16.34 7.17
CA ARG A 60 4.07 -16.25 5.71
C ARG A 60 3.80 -14.84 5.20
N ALA A 61 2.80 -14.15 5.75
CA ALA A 61 2.54 -12.76 5.43
C ALA A 61 3.76 -11.90 5.81
N SER A 62 4.33 -12.09 7.01
CA SER A 62 5.53 -11.40 7.48
C SER A 62 6.71 -11.56 6.51
N GLU A 63 7.01 -12.79 6.08
CA GLU A 63 8.05 -13.08 5.08
C GLU A 63 7.83 -12.28 3.78
N ILE A 64 6.61 -12.31 3.23
CA ILE A 64 6.25 -11.59 1.99
C ILE A 64 6.37 -10.07 2.17
N GLN A 65 6.07 -9.55 3.36
CA GLN A 65 6.18 -8.13 3.70
C GLN A 65 7.62 -7.68 4.02
N GLY A 66 8.60 -8.59 4.02
CA GLY A 66 10.00 -8.27 4.31
C GLY A 66 10.33 -8.28 5.81
N GLY A 67 9.52 -8.98 6.60
CA GLY A 67 9.61 -9.04 8.06
C GLY A 67 8.75 -7.95 8.72
N LEU A 68 7.59 -8.36 9.25
CA LEU A 68 6.83 -7.55 10.21
C LEU A 68 7.57 -7.59 11.54
N GLY A 69 8.15 -6.46 11.93
CA GLY A 69 9.04 -6.31 13.09
C GLY A 69 9.30 -4.83 13.34
N TRP A 70 10.27 -4.47 14.18
CA TRP A 70 10.57 -3.06 14.43
C TRP A 70 11.25 -2.40 13.22
N ASN A 71 10.48 -1.61 12.46
CA ASN A 71 10.91 -0.92 11.25
C ASN A 71 10.39 0.53 11.27
N PRO A 72 11.09 1.48 11.89
CA PRO A 72 10.68 2.88 11.94
C PRO A 72 10.75 3.52 10.54
N ALA A 73 9.61 3.62 9.85
CA ALA A 73 9.48 3.98 8.44
C ALA A 73 9.02 5.43 8.20
N PHE A 74 9.19 6.34 9.17
CA PHE A 74 8.75 7.73 9.05
C PHE A 74 9.32 8.44 7.81
N ALA A 75 10.63 8.27 7.56
CA ALA A 75 11.29 8.84 6.40
C ALA A 75 10.79 8.23 5.09
N ASP A 76 10.47 6.93 5.08
CA ASP A 76 9.94 6.24 3.91
C ASP A 76 8.54 6.75 3.56
N GLN A 77 7.69 6.92 4.58
CA GLN A 77 6.36 7.51 4.40
C GLN A 77 6.47 8.91 3.81
N MET A 78 7.41 9.72 4.32
CA MET A 78 7.68 11.06 3.79
C MET A 78 8.15 11.02 2.32
N ARG A 79 9.09 10.13 1.96
CA ARG A 79 9.55 9.95 0.57
C ARG A 79 8.41 9.54 -0.36
N SER A 80 7.42 8.79 0.13
CA SER A 80 6.29 8.35 -0.68
C SER A 80 5.33 9.47 -1.07
N LEU A 81 5.27 10.57 -0.29
CA LEU A 81 4.38 11.71 -0.51
C LEU A 81 4.65 12.46 -1.83
N GLY A 82 5.80 12.25 -2.45
CA GLY A 82 6.12 12.78 -3.78
C GLY A 82 5.36 12.15 -4.95
N GLY A 83 4.39 11.26 -4.69
CA GLY A 83 3.57 10.60 -5.71
C GLY A 83 4.05 9.20 -6.12
N ARG A 84 4.89 8.56 -5.30
CA ARG A 84 5.23 7.13 -5.45
C ARG A 84 4.09 6.30 -4.85
N THR A 85 3.43 5.48 -5.65
CA THR A 85 2.28 4.67 -5.19
C THR A 85 2.69 3.47 -4.34
N LEU A 86 3.95 3.04 -4.47
CA LEU A 86 4.62 2.05 -3.64
C LEU A 86 6.14 2.30 -3.71
N CYS A 87 6.83 2.22 -2.58
CA CYS A 87 8.27 2.42 -2.46
C CYS A 87 8.84 1.27 -1.62
N ARG A 88 9.55 0.32 -2.27
CA ARG A 88 10.09 -0.88 -1.63
C ARG A 88 11.29 -1.43 -2.41
N PRO A 89 12.54 -1.33 -1.90
CA PRO A 89 12.97 -0.54 -0.74
C PRO A 89 12.75 0.97 -0.95
N CYS A 90 12.80 1.75 0.13
CA CYS A 90 12.58 3.21 0.07
C CYS A 90 13.82 4.03 0.45
N ASP A 91 14.95 3.63 -0.10
CA ASP A 91 16.29 4.20 0.07
C ASP A 91 16.61 5.36 -0.90
N GLY A 92 15.83 5.54 -1.97
CA GLY A 92 16.04 6.60 -2.95
C GLY A 92 15.98 8.02 -2.36
N PRO A 93 16.59 9.01 -3.04
CA PRO A 93 16.67 10.38 -2.55
C PRO A 93 15.28 11.02 -2.41
N LEU A 94 15.12 11.87 -1.39
CA LEU A 94 13.96 12.74 -1.24
C LEU A 94 14.08 13.87 -2.26
N SER A 95 13.63 13.64 -3.49
CA SER A 95 13.82 14.60 -4.59
C SER A 95 13.14 15.95 -4.31
N ARG A 96 12.05 15.97 -3.54
CA ARG A 96 11.25 17.17 -3.26
C ARG A 96 10.69 17.11 -1.83
N PRO A 97 11.11 17.99 -0.90
CA PRO A 97 10.64 17.98 0.48
C PRO A 97 9.29 18.69 0.67
N TYR A 98 8.94 19.62 -0.23
CA TYR A 98 7.72 20.44 -0.09
C TYR A 98 6.40 19.64 0.00
N PRO A 99 6.21 18.48 -0.67
CA PRO A 99 5.01 17.66 -0.48
C PRO A 99 4.87 17.08 0.93
N ALA A 100 5.93 17.11 1.75
CA ALA A 100 5.88 16.66 3.13
C ALA A 100 5.48 17.75 4.13
N LEU A 101 5.44 19.03 3.73
CA LEU A 101 5.18 20.15 4.65
C LEU A 101 3.83 20.02 5.37
N TRP A 102 2.80 19.57 4.65
CA TRP A 102 1.47 19.38 5.26
C TRP A 102 1.49 18.26 6.32
N TRP A 103 2.34 17.25 6.16
CA TRP A 103 2.47 16.15 7.11
C TRP A 103 2.98 16.65 8.46
N PHE A 104 3.87 17.65 8.46
CA PHE A 104 4.31 18.35 9.68
C PHE A 104 3.28 19.35 10.22
N ALA A 105 2.36 19.84 9.39
CA ALA A 105 1.27 20.72 9.83
C ALA A 105 0.13 19.96 10.55
N VAL A 106 -0.04 18.66 10.28
CA VAL A 106 -1.11 17.85 10.88
C VAL A 106 -1.01 17.75 12.41
N PRO A 107 0.15 17.41 13.03
CA PRO A 107 0.27 17.35 14.49
C PRO A 107 -0.09 18.66 15.21
N PRO A 108 0.47 19.85 14.86
CA PRO A 108 0.13 21.09 15.56
C PRO A 108 -1.32 21.52 15.35
N LEU A 109 -1.90 21.32 14.15
CA LEU A 109 -3.32 21.62 13.91
C LEU A 109 -4.23 20.68 14.73
N THR A 110 -3.86 19.41 14.84
CA THR A 110 -4.58 18.44 15.68
C THR A 110 -4.49 18.81 17.16
N ALA A 111 -3.30 19.19 17.64
CA ALA A 111 -3.09 19.66 19.00
C ALA A 111 -3.91 20.93 19.30
N GLY A 112 -3.96 21.88 18.35
CA GLY A 112 -4.79 23.08 18.46
C GLY A 112 -6.28 22.76 18.59
N ALA A 113 -6.79 21.80 17.82
CA ALA A 113 -8.17 21.34 17.93
C ALA A 113 -8.46 20.65 19.28
N LEU A 114 -7.56 19.80 19.75
CA LEU A 114 -7.66 19.16 21.07
C LEU A 114 -7.70 20.19 22.18
N PHE A 115 -6.79 21.17 22.16
CA PHE A 115 -6.74 22.25 23.13
C PHE A 115 -8.02 23.07 23.14
N ALA A 116 -8.53 23.44 21.97
CA ALA A 116 -9.78 24.17 21.85
C ALA A 116 -10.99 23.37 22.35
N ALA A 117 -11.04 22.07 22.05
CA ALA A 117 -12.11 21.18 22.52
C ALA A 117 -12.04 20.94 24.04
N TYR A 118 -10.83 20.86 24.59
CA TYR A 118 -10.59 20.81 26.02
C TYR A 118 -11.14 22.04 26.73
N ARG A 119 -10.82 23.26 26.24
CA ARG A 119 -11.37 24.51 26.81
C ARG A 119 -12.89 24.61 26.75
N LYS A 120 -13.55 23.89 25.85
CA LYS A 120 -15.01 23.86 25.68
C LYS A 120 -15.68 22.66 26.37
N GLY A 121 -14.94 21.83 27.11
CA GLY A 121 -15.47 20.63 27.77
C GLY A 121 -15.98 19.54 26.81
N ARG A 122 -15.47 19.52 25.57
CA ARG A 122 -15.90 18.59 24.49
C ARG A 122 -14.74 17.79 23.91
N VAL A 123 -13.68 17.57 24.70
CA VAL A 123 -12.43 16.92 24.25
C VAL A 123 -12.67 15.54 23.64
N GLN A 124 -13.64 14.78 24.16
CA GLN A 124 -14.02 13.44 23.68
C GLN A 124 -14.35 13.40 22.18
N LEU A 125 -14.94 14.46 21.63
CA LEU A 125 -15.31 14.52 20.21
C LEU A 125 -14.10 14.60 19.27
N VAL A 126 -12.94 15.01 19.80
CA VAL A 126 -11.70 15.20 19.05
C VAL A 126 -10.67 14.14 19.41
N ALA A 127 -10.60 13.76 20.68
CA ALA A 127 -9.67 12.76 21.20
C ALA A 127 -9.91 11.38 20.58
N VAL A 128 -11.17 10.98 20.38
CA VAL A 128 -11.50 9.65 19.83
C VAL A 128 -11.01 9.48 18.39
N PRO A 129 -11.39 10.31 17.40
CA PRO A 129 -10.86 10.17 16.05
C PRO A 129 -9.34 10.33 16.01
N THR A 130 -8.76 11.16 16.88
CA THR A 130 -7.29 11.31 16.98
C THR A 130 -6.63 10.02 17.47
N ALA A 131 -7.14 9.40 18.53
CA ALA A 131 -6.61 8.16 19.07
C ALA A 131 -6.74 7.02 18.05
N VAL A 132 -7.90 6.89 17.40
CA VAL A 132 -8.10 5.90 16.33
C VAL A 132 -7.12 6.11 15.18
N ALA A 133 -6.90 7.36 14.75
CA ALA A 133 -5.93 7.66 13.71
C ALA A 133 -4.50 7.25 14.09
N LEU A 134 -4.07 7.52 15.32
CA LEU A 134 -2.74 7.15 15.81
C LEU A 134 -2.58 5.63 15.84
N PHE A 135 -3.57 4.89 16.35
CA PHE A 135 -3.53 3.43 16.37
C PHE A 135 -3.48 2.82 14.97
N LEU A 136 -4.25 3.36 14.02
CA LEU A 136 -4.18 2.93 12.63
C LEU A 136 -2.83 3.26 11.98
N ALA A 137 -2.17 4.35 12.38
CA ALA A 137 -0.87 4.72 11.82
C ALA A 137 0.30 3.91 12.38
N LEU A 138 0.21 3.44 13.63
CA LEU A 138 1.28 2.73 14.33
C LEU A 138 1.90 1.56 13.55
N PRO A 139 1.14 0.57 13.03
CA PRO A 139 1.74 -0.55 12.30
C PRO A 139 2.48 -0.09 11.03
N TYR A 140 2.00 0.96 10.37
CA TYR A 140 2.59 1.48 9.14
C TYR A 140 3.78 2.41 9.35
N LEU A 141 3.90 3.02 10.53
CA LEU A 141 5.02 3.89 10.91
C LEU A 141 6.15 3.12 11.59
N LEU A 142 5.82 2.05 12.32
CA LEU A 142 6.77 1.36 13.20
C LEU A 142 7.03 -0.09 12.83
N MET A 143 6.13 -0.75 12.08
CA MET A 143 6.23 -2.20 11.87
C MET A 143 6.63 -2.62 10.44
N ILE A 144 6.41 -1.75 9.46
CA ILE A 144 6.59 -2.07 8.04
C ILE A 144 7.75 -1.26 7.45
N GLY A 145 8.83 -1.94 7.03
CA GLY A 145 10.05 -1.32 6.49
C GLY A 145 9.95 -0.83 5.03
N TYR A 146 8.78 -0.37 4.61
CA TYR A 146 8.57 0.20 3.29
C TYR A 146 7.32 1.09 3.30
N ALA A 147 7.16 1.95 2.30
CA ALA A 147 6.10 2.95 2.29
C ALA A 147 5.18 2.87 1.07
N ALA A 148 3.91 3.16 1.32
CA ALA A 148 2.92 3.42 0.29
C ALA A 148 1.96 4.49 0.84
N PRO A 149 1.64 5.56 0.08
CA PRO A 149 0.78 6.64 0.57
C PRO A 149 -0.58 6.15 1.05
N ARG A 150 -1.08 5.05 0.47
CA ARG A 150 -2.35 4.43 0.83
C ARG A 150 -2.43 3.90 2.26
N PHE A 151 -1.31 3.57 2.88
CA PHE A 151 -1.26 2.98 4.23
C PHE A 151 -1.79 3.91 5.30
N LEU A 152 -1.48 5.20 5.19
CA LEU A 152 -1.87 6.19 6.18
C LEU A 152 -3.18 6.92 5.83
N LEU A 153 -3.82 6.60 4.69
CA LEU A 153 -5.07 7.24 4.29
C LEU A 153 -6.18 7.16 5.35
N PRO A 154 -6.43 6.02 6.01
CA PRO A 154 -7.44 5.96 7.07
C PRO A 154 -7.10 6.88 8.26
N ALA A 155 -5.83 6.94 8.65
CA ALA A 155 -5.36 7.82 9.71
C ALA A 155 -5.51 9.30 9.32
N TYR A 156 -5.15 9.66 8.07
CA TYR A 156 -5.33 11.02 7.57
C TYR A 156 -6.80 11.42 7.47
N ALA A 157 -7.69 10.51 7.06
CA ALA A 157 -9.12 10.78 7.01
C ALA A 157 -9.68 11.11 8.39
N LEU A 158 -9.25 10.39 9.43
CA LEU A 158 -9.66 10.65 10.80
C LEU A 158 -9.03 11.94 11.37
N LEU A 159 -7.76 12.24 11.06
CA LEU A 159 -7.09 13.49 11.47
C LEU A 159 -7.60 14.71 10.71
N ALA A 160 -8.21 14.55 9.53
CA ALA A 160 -8.84 15.65 8.80
C ALA A 160 -9.96 16.31 9.62
N ILE A 161 -10.63 15.57 10.51
CA ILE A 161 -11.68 16.08 11.39
C ILE A 161 -11.13 17.12 12.39
N PRO A 162 -10.17 16.79 13.28
CA PRO A 162 -9.53 17.79 14.15
C PRO A 162 -8.90 18.92 13.35
N VAL A 163 -8.22 18.61 12.25
CA VAL A 163 -7.58 19.65 11.42
C VAL A 163 -8.61 20.66 10.91
N ALA A 164 -9.76 20.21 10.39
CA ALA A 164 -10.84 21.09 9.95
C ALA A 164 -11.42 21.93 11.10
N LEU A 165 -11.56 21.35 12.30
CA LEU A 165 -11.98 22.08 13.49
C LEU A 165 -10.98 23.17 13.92
N CYS A 166 -9.67 22.93 13.77
CA CYS A 166 -8.66 23.94 14.04
C CYS A 166 -8.70 25.04 12.97
N LEU A 167 -8.75 24.68 11.68
CA LEU A 167 -8.77 25.62 10.57
C LEU A 167 -9.99 26.55 10.62
N THR A 168 -11.18 26.03 10.93
CA THR A 168 -12.39 26.85 11.08
C THR A 168 -12.26 27.89 12.20
N GLN A 169 -11.59 27.53 13.30
CA GLN A 169 -11.32 28.48 14.38
C GLN A 169 -10.26 29.53 14.00
N LEU A 170 -9.22 29.12 13.27
CA LEU A 170 -8.21 30.05 12.75
C LEU A 170 -8.83 31.05 11.77
N ILE A 171 -9.69 30.58 10.86
CA ILE A 171 -10.42 31.45 9.92
C ILE A 171 -11.29 32.45 10.69
N ALA A 172 -12.03 31.99 11.71
CA ALA A 172 -12.84 32.88 12.54
C ALA A 172 -11.98 33.92 13.29
N ALA A 173 -10.84 33.51 13.84
CA ALA A 173 -9.92 34.40 14.55
C ALA A 173 -9.21 35.42 13.64
N CYS A 174 -9.03 35.09 12.36
CA CYS A 174 -8.41 35.96 11.35
C CYS A 174 -9.42 36.84 10.62
N ARG A 175 -10.72 36.73 10.89
CA ARG A 175 -11.78 37.41 10.12
C ARG A 175 -11.64 38.95 10.08
N THR A 176 -11.11 39.55 11.14
CA THR A 176 -10.84 41.00 11.22
C THR A 176 -9.44 41.40 10.75
N ARG A 177 -8.61 40.43 10.34
CA ARG A 177 -7.22 40.61 9.91
C ARG A 177 -7.07 40.17 8.46
N PRO A 178 -7.40 41.03 7.47
CA PRO A 178 -7.50 40.64 6.07
C PRO A 178 -6.19 40.03 5.53
N LEU A 179 -5.03 40.56 5.91
CA LEU A 179 -3.74 39.99 5.51
C LEU A 179 -3.53 38.56 6.02
N ALA A 180 -3.86 38.29 7.28
CA ALA A 180 -3.73 36.96 7.87
C ALA A 180 -4.71 35.95 7.24
N LEU A 181 -5.94 36.39 6.99
CA LEU A 181 -6.95 35.57 6.32
C LEU A 181 -6.54 35.26 4.87
N SER A 182 -6.07 36.26 4.12
CA SER A 182 -5.57 36.08 2.75
C SER A 182 -4.37 35.14 2.71
N ALA A 183 -3.43 35.26 3.64
CA ALA A 183 -2.28 34.36 3.74
C ALA A 183 -2.70 32.90 4.02
N LEU A 184 -3.66 32.69 4.94
CA LEU A 184 -4.20 31.36 5.24
C LEU A 184 -4.91 30.75 4.03
N CYS A 185 -5.77 31.52 3.36
CA CYS A 185 -6.46 31.07 2.14
C CYS A 185 -5.47 30.75 1.01
N ALA A 186 -4.44 31.59 0.82
CA ALA A 186 -3.39 31.34 -0.17
C ALA A 186 -2.60 30.07 0.13
N ALA A 187 -2.25 29.82 1.40
CA ALA A 187 -1.56 28.60 1.82
C ALA A 187 -2.41 27.34 1.57
N LEU A 188 -3.72 27.40 1.87
CA LEU A 188 -4.65 26.30 1.59
C LEU A 188 -4.81 26.06 0.08
N ALA A 189 -4.95 27.12 -0.71
CA ALA A 189 -5.03 27.02 -2.17
C ALA A 189 -3.76 26.42 -2.78
N ALA A 190 -2.58 26.88 -2.32
CA ALA A 190 -1.30 26.33 -2.75
C ALA A 190 -1.16 24.84 -2.37
N HIS A 191 -1.58 24.46 -1.17
CA HIS A 191 -1.61 23.06 -0.74
C HIS A 191 -2.51 22.20 -1.64
N LEU A 192 -3.74 22.65 -1.92
CA LEU A 192 -4.68 21.92 -2.76
C LEU A 192 -4.17 21.78 -4.20
N ALA A 193 -3.62 22.85 -4.79
CA ALA A 193 -3.02 22.81 -6.12
C ALA A 193 -1.86 21.80 -6.17
N LEU A 194 -0.99 21.81 -5.16
CA LEU A 194 0.10 20.86 -5.04
C LEU A 194 -0.43 19.41 -4.93
N GLN A 195 -1.41 19.13 -4.08
CA GLN A 195 -1.98 17.79 -3.95
C GLN A 195 -2.66 17.32 -5.25
N PHE A 196 -3.36 18.23 -5.94
CA PHE A 196 -4.02 17.92 -7.20
C PHE A 196 -3.01 17.55 -8.30
N THR A 197 -1.89 18.27 -8.41
CA THR A 197 -0.83 17.93 -9.38
C THR A 197 -0.17 16.59 -9.08
N ILE A 198 0.11 16.29 -7.82
CA ILE A 198 0.68 15.00 -7.39
C ILE A 198 -0.30 13.86 -7.69
N ALA A 199 -1.58 14.02 -7.32
CA ALA A 199 -2.63 13.04 -7.56
C ALA A 199 -2.86 12.80 -9.06
N GLY A 200 -2.91 13.87 -9.85
CA GLY A 200 -3.04 13.79 -11.31
C GLY A 200 -1.88 13.04 -11.95
N GLY A 201 -0.64 13.34 -11.56
CA GLY A 201 0.54 12.63 -12.04
C GLY A 201 0.56 11.15 -11.64
N ALA A 202 0.17 10.83 -10.40
CA ALA A 202 0.06 9.44 -9.94
C ALA A 202 -1.04 8.66 -10.69
N ALA A 203 -2.17 9.30 -10.97
CA ALA A 203 -3.26 8.71 -11.73
C ALA A 203 -2.88 8.47 -13.20
N ALA A 204 -2.18 9.43 -13.83
CA ALA A 204 -1.67 9.30 -15.19
C ALA A 204 -0.67 8.14 -15.32
N ARG A 205 0.33 8.07 -14.41
CA ARG A 205 1.28 6.94 -14.36
C ARG A 205 0.56 5.61 -14.14
N SER A 206 -0.40 5.55 -13.21
CA SER A 206 -1.17 4.34 -12.96
C SER A 206 -1.98 3.88 -14.18
N ARG A 207 -2.48 4.81 -15.01
CA ARG A 207 -3.15 4.48 -16.27
C ARG A 207 -2.16 3.96 -17.31
N ALA A 208 -1.02 4.64 -17.47
CA ALA A 208 0.03 4.22 -18.40
C ALA A 208 0.53 2.80 -18.07
N ASP A 209 0.80 2.52 -16.79
CA ASP A 209 1.20 1.20 -16.32
C ASP A 209 0.14 0.13 -16.66
N ARG A 210 -1.14 0.41 -16.41
CA ARG A 210 -2.21 -0.55 -16.73
C ARG A 210 -2.27 -0.86 -18.23
N VAL A 211 -2.14 0.15 -19.07
CA VAL A 211 -2.14 -0.04 -20.54
C VAL A 211 -0.93 -0.88 -20.95
N ALA A 212 0.27 -0.54 -20.46
CA ALA A 212 1.49 -1.26 -20.78
C ALA A 212 1.45 -2.73 -20.34
N PHE A 213 1.04 -3.00 -19.09
CA PHE A 213 0.90 -4.38 -18.61
C PHE A 213 -0.22 -5.15 -19.30
N THR A 214 -1.27 -4.48 -19.78
CA THR A 214 -2.31 -5.12 -20.60
C THR A 214 -1.75 -5.57 -21.94
N ALA A 215 -0.90 -4.74 -22.58
CA ALA A 215 -0.21 -5.08 -23.83
C ALA A 215 0.76 -6.24 -23.63
N VAL A 216 1.60 -6.19 -22.58
CA VAL A 216 2.51 -7.29 -22.19
C VAL A 216 1.73 -8.57 -21.95
N ALA A 217 0.62 -8.52 -21.22
CA ALA A 217 -0.21 -9.69 -20.96
C ALA A 217 -0.85 -10.26 -22.24
N GLY A 218 -1.25 -9.39 -23.18
CA GLY A 218 -1.74 -9.80 -24.50
C GLY A 218 -0.68 -10.57 -25.28
N GLU A 219 0.55 -10.05 -25.32
CA GLU A 219 1.65 -10.68 -26.04
C GLU A 219 2.07 -12.00 -25.39
N LEU A 220 2.20 -12.05 -24.07
CA LEU A 220 2.47 -13.30 -23.34
C LEU A 220 1.40 -14.37 -23.63
N ARG A 221 0.11 -14.00 -23.69
CA ARG A 221 -0.97 -14.93 -24.04
C ARG A 221 -0.91 -15.41 -25.49
N ARG A 222 -0.42 -14.59 -26.42
CA ARG A 222 -0.18 -15.01 -27.83
C ARG A 222 0.98 -15.99 -27.93
N LEU A 223 1.99 -15.82 -27.07
CA LEU A 223 3.14 -16.71 -26.98
C LEU A 223 2.85 -18.04 -26.27
N GLY A 224 1.62 -18.26 -25.79
CA GLY A 224 1.21 -19.49 -25.12
C GLY A 224 1.27 -19.45 -23.59
N VAL A 225 1.59 -18.30 -22.98
CA VAL A 225 1.60 -18.14 -21.52
C VAL A 225 0.17 -17.87 -21.03
N ARG A 226 -0.57 -18.94 -20.74
CA ARG A 226 -1.98 -18.89 -20.29
C ARG A 226 -2.21 -19.72 -19.02
N PRO A 227 -3.18 -19.36 -18.17
CA PRO A 227 -3.46 -20.11 -16.95
C PRO A 227 -3.75 -21.60 -17.24
N PRO A 228 -3.20 -22.54 -16.44
CA PRO A 228 -2.30 -22.35 -15.31
C PRO A 228 -0.83 -22.13 -15.74
N CYS A 229 -0.34 -20.90 -15.61
CA CYS A 229 1.00 -20.46 -16.03
C CYS A 229 1.82 -19.87 -14.87
N ILE A 230 3.13 -19.75 -15.10
CA ILE A 230 4.08 -19.18 -14.14
C ILE A 230 4.89 -18.05 -14.79
N LEU A 231 5.01 -16.93 -14.09
CA LEU A 231 5.90 -15.83 -14.45
C LEU A 231 6.95 -15.60 -13.37
N SER A 232 8.19 -15.39 -13.80
CA SER A 232 9.33 -15.12 -12.94
C SER A 232 10.16 -13.94 -13.48
N GLY A 233 11.05 -13.38 -12.66
CA GLY A 233 11.92 -12.27 -13.04
C GLY A 233 11.33 -10.88 -12.81
N ALA A 234 11.78 -9.92 -13.61
CA ALA A 234 11.46 -8.50 -13.48
C ALA A 234 9.98 -8.22 -13.72
N GLU A 235 9.35 -7.49 -12.81
CA GLU A 235 7.92 -7.13 -12.90
C GLU A 235 6.94 -8.31 -12.98
N ALA A 236 7.41 -9.52 -12.66
CA ALA A 236 6.62 -10.74 -12.76
C ALA A 236 5.31 -10.69 -11.96
N VAL A 237 5.28 -9.99 -10.81
CA VAL A 237 4.06 -9.85 -10.00
C VAL A 237 2.99 -9.04 -10.74
N ARG A 238 3.35 -7.91 -11.37
CA ARG A 238 2.41 -7.07 -12.12
C ARG A 238 1.96 -7.75 -13.42
N ALA A 239 2.90 -8.37 -14.14
CA ALA A 239 2.60 -9.14 -15.34
C ALA A 239 1.72 -10.37 -15.05
N ALA A 240 1.97 -11.07 -13.93
CA ALA A 240 1.17 -12.22 -13.49
C ALA A 240 -0.25 -11.81 -13.12
N PHE A 241 -0.41 -10.69 -12.41
CA PHE A 241 -1.73 -10.14 -12.13
C PHE A 241 -2.52 -9.83 -13.41
N ALA A 242 -1.89 -9.25 -14.42
CA ALA A 242 -2.53 -8.93 -15.71
C ALA A 242 -2.80 -10.15 -16.61
N THR A 243 -2.03 -11.23 -16.45
CA THR A 243 -2.18 -12.47 -17.22
C THR A 243 -3.05 -13.52 -16.52
N GLY A 244 -3.25 -13.41 -15.20
CA GLY A 244 -3.85 -14.46 -14.37
C GLY A 244 -2.90 -15.61 -14.03
N CYS A 245 -1.59 -15.45 -14.29
CA CYS A 245 -0.57 -16.45 -13.94
C CYS A 245 -0.18 -16.39 -12.45
N ALA A 246 0.51 -17.43 -11.99
CA ALA A 246 1.22 -17.38 -10.71
C ALA A 246 2.56 -16.64 -10.86
N ALA A 247 2.84 -15.69 -9.97
CA ALA A 247 4.18 -15.10 -9.85
C ALA A 247 5.05 -15.96 -8.92
N ARG A 248 6.30 -16.21 -9.34
CA ARG A 248 7.31 -16.95 -8.57
C ARG A 248 8.67 -16.30 -8.77
N GLN A 249 9.41 -16.00 -7.71
CA GLN A 249 10.69 -15.29 -7.81
C GLN A 249 11.79 -16.14 -7.17
N VAL A 250 12.82 -16.48 -7.95
CA VAL A 250 13.92 -17.36 -7.51
C VAL A 250 14.95 -16.61 -6.64
N TYR A 251 15.21 -15.35 -6.97
CA TYR A 251 16.13 -14.47 -6.26
C TYR A 251 15.49 -13.12 -6.09
N GLY A 252 15.68 -12.48 -4.93
CA GLY A 252 15.30 -11.09 -4.69
C GLY A 252 13.87 -10.77 -5.14
N GLY A 253 12.89 -10.97 -4.26
CA GLY A 253 11.49 -10.83 -4.65
C GLY A 253 10.52 -10.92 -3.48
N HIS A 254 9.23 -10.74 -3.76
CA HIS A 254 8.14 -10.81 -2.79
C HIS A 254 7.64 -12.25 -2.55
N ASP A 255 8.00 -13.22 -3.40
CA ASP A 255 7.75 -14.64 -3.18
C ASP A 255 8.96 -15.51 -3.54
N GLY A 256 9.84 -15.70 -2.56
CA GLY A 256 11.01 -16.59 -2.62
C GLY A 256 10.73 -18.05 -2.25
N SER A 257 9.48 -18.52 -2.31
CA SER A 257 9.14 -19.93 -1.96
C SER A 257 9.62 -20.98 -2.96
N ILE A 258 10.30 -20.58 -4.02
CA ILE A 258 10.73 -21.49 -5.08
C ILE A 258 12.24 -21.38 -5.30
N THR A 259 12.88 -22.52 -5.55
CA THR A 259 14.26 -22.59 -6.00
C THR A 259 14.33 -22.52 -7.53
N ALA A 260 15.53 -22.30 -8.08
CA ALA A 260 15.75 -22.39 -9.53
C ALA A 260 15.31 -23.77 -10.05
N ASP A 261 15.73 -24.85 -9.39
CA ASP A 261 15.40 -26.22 -9.78
C ASP A 261 13.90 -26.50 -9.70
N GLY A 262 13.23 -26.01 -8.66
CA GLY A 262 11.78 -26.11 -8.53
C GLY A 262 11.05 -25.42 -9.68
N LEU A 263 11.51 -24.22 -10.08
CA LEU A 263 10.93 -23.50 -11.20
C LEU A 263 11.20 -24.19 -12.54
N ILE A 264 12.41 -24.72 -12.76
CA ILE A 264 12.75 -25.52 -13.95
C ILE A 264 11.86 -26.76 -14.03
N SER A 265 11.63 -27.45 -12.92
CA SER A 265 10.77 -28.62 -12.87
C SER A 265 9.33 -28.28 -13.27
N LEU A 266 8.76 -27.20 -12.71
CA LEU A 266 7.43 -26.74 -13.09
C LEU A 266 7.36 -26.32 -14.56
N ALA A 267 8.42 -25.68 -15.06
CA ALA A 267 8.52 -25.22 -16.44
C ALA A 267 8.51 -26.36 -17.47
N ARG A 268 8.66 -27.63 -17.07
CA ARG A 268 8.47 -28.78 -17.98
C ARG A 268 7.01 -29.11 -18.23
N THR A 269 6.12 -28.76 -17.31
CA THR A 269 4.71 -29.20 -17.31
C THR A 269 3.72 -28.04 -17.38
N ARG A 270 4.18 -26.81 -17.15
CA ARG A 270 3.34 -25.61 -17.16
C ARG A 270 3.98 -24.50 -17.97
N PRO A 271 3.20 -23.77 -18.79
CA PRO A 271 3.68 -22.60 -19.51
C PRO A 271 4.36 -21.62 -18.56
N THR A 272 5.64 -21.36 -18.81
CA THR A 272 6.49 -20.54 -17.93
C THR A 272 7.27 -19.54 -18.76
N ALA A 273 7.37 -18.30 -18.25
CA ALA A 273 8.25 -17.29 -18.82
C ALA A 273 9.06 -16.56 -17.73
N VAL A 274 10.31 -16.26 -18.05
CA VAL A 274 11.19 -15.41 -17.24
C VAL A 274 11.28 -14.05 -17.91
N LEU A 275 10.87 -13.02 -17.19
CA LEU A 275 10.82 -11.65 -17.66
C LEU A 275 12.10 -10.91 -17.25
N VAL A 276 12.69 -10.19 -18.18
CA VAL A 276 13.97 -9.50 -18.00
C VAL A 276 13.85 -8.09 -18.55
N SER A 277 14.36 -7.11 -17.80
CA SER A 277 14.32 -5.69 -18.17
C SER A 277 15.65 -5.24 -18.75
N GLY A 278 15.59 -4.42 -19.80
CA GLY A 278 16.76 -3.83 -20.45
C GLY A 278 17.75 -4.88 -20.97
N ASP A 279 19.04 -4.56 -20.83
CA ASP A 279 20.14 -5.39 -21.31
C ASP A 279 20.65 -6.41 -20.28
N LEU A 280 19.91 -6.62 -19.18
CA LEU A 280 20.29 -7.62 -18.19
C LEU A 280 20.25 -9.02 -18.83
N PRO A 281 21.26 -9.87 -18.56
CA PRO A 281 21.24 -11.24 -19.04
C PRO A 281 20.16 -12.05 -18.30
N PRO A 282 19.55 -13.06 -18.96
CA PRO A 282 18.66 -13.98 -18.26
C PRO A 282 19.45 -14.80 -17.22
N PRO A 283 18.79 -15.31 -16.18
CA PRO A 283 19.41 -16.23 -15.24
C PRO A 283 20.07 -17.42 -15.97
N HIS A 284 21.19 -17.92 -15.43
CA HIS A 284 21.97 -19.01 -16.04
C HIS A 284 21.10 -20.18 -16.52
N TRP A 285 20.16 -20.61 -15.68
CA TRP A 285 19.29 -21.75 -15.94
C TRP A 285 18.20 -21.49 -17.00
N ALA A 286 17.96 -20.24 -17.38
CA ALA A 286 17.02 -19.84 -18.45
C ALA A 286 17.74 -19.37 -19.73
N ARG A 287 19.08 -19.41 -19.80
CA ARG A 287 19.82 -18.91 -20.97
C ARG A 287 19.47 -19.60 -22.29
N ASN A 288 19.10 -20.86 -22.22
CA ASN A 288 18.74 -21.66 -23.39
C ASN A 288 17.24 -21.61 -23.72
N TRP A 289 16.45 -20.82 -22.98
CA TRP A 289 15.03 -20.64 -23.25
C TRP A 289 14.83 -19.66 -24.40
N ARG A 290 13.74 -19.83 -25.15
CA ARG A 290 13.50 -19.04 -26.37
C ARG A 290 13.24 -17.57 -26.00
N PRO A 291 14.09 -16.62 -26.40
CA PRO A 291 13.87 -15.21 -26.11
C PRO A 291 12.78 -14.65 -27.03
N HIS A 292 11.97 -13.74 -26.50
CA HIS A 292 10.99 -12.98 -27.26
C HIS A 292 10.93 -11.54 -26.73
N PRO A 293 10.96 -10.51 -27.61
CA PRO A 293 10.73 -9.14 -27.19
C PRO A 293 9.30 -8.96 -26.69
N LEU A 294 9.11 -8.16 -25.65
CA LEU A 294 7.80 -7.75 -25.17
C LEU A 294 7.58 -6.28 -25.47
N PRO A 295 6.31 -5.80 -25.45
CA PRO A 295 6.03 -4.37 -25.42
C PRO A 295 6.80 -3.70 -24.28
N ASP A 296 7.35 -2.51 -24.56
CA ASP A 296 8.09 -1.75 -23.56
C ASP A 296 7.19 -1.29 -22.41
N LEU A 297 7.76 -1.24 -21.21
CA LEU A 297 7.12 -0.65 -20.04
C LEU A 297 7.61 0.81 -19.88
N PRO A 298 6.81 1.68 -19.26
CA PRO A 298 7.28 2.99 -18.83
C PRO A 298 8.56 2.85 -18.00
N ASP A 299 9.60 3.62 -18.34
CA ASP A 299 10.91 3.63 -17.69
C ASP A 299 11.72 2.31 -17.78
N GLN A 300 11.27 1.30 -18.55
CA GLN A 300 12.00 0.03 -18.76
C GLN A 300 11.93 -0.42 -20.22
N PRO A 301 12.72 0.21 -21.12
CA PRO A 301 12.82 -0.23 -22.50
C PRO A 301 13.55 -1.59 -22.60
N GLY A 302 13.31 -2.32 -23.68
CA GLY A 302 14.00 -3.57 -23.96
C GLY A 302 13.50 -4.74 -23.12
N TYR A 303 12.23 -4.72 -22.72
CA TYR A 303 11.62 -5.77 -21.92
C TYR A 303 11.51 -7.08 -22.73
N ARG A 304 11.94 -8.20 -22.15
CA ARG A 304 12.01 -9.50 -22.84
C ARG A 304 11.43 -10.63 -22.00
N ALA A 305 10.82 -11.60 -22.67
CA ALA A 305 10.45 -12.89 -22.09
C ALA A 305 11.37 -13.98 -22.60
N TYR A 306 11.80 -14.86 -21.69
CA TYR A 306 12.44 -16.12 -22.01
C TYR A 306 11.43 -17.24 -21.76
N LEU A 307 11.01 -17.92 -22.82
CA LEU A 307 9.92 -18.89 -22.80
C LEU A 307 10.46 -20.30 -22.55
N ALA A 308 9.92 -20.97 -21.54
CA ALA A 308 10.23 -22.36 -21.26
C ALA A 308 9.86 -23.28 -22.43
N PRO A 309 10.47 -24.48 -22.54
CA PRO A 309 10.14 -25.44 -23.58
C PRO A 309 8.67 -25.86 -23.62
N SER A 310 7.97 -25.85 -22.48
CA SER A 310 6.52 -26.15 -22.42
C SER A 310 5.63 -25.06 -23.01
N THR A 311 6.19 -23.90 -23.36
CA THR A 311 5.47 -22.74 -23.84
C THR A 311 5.51 -22.69 -25.38
N HIS A 312 4.39 -23.03 -26.00
CA HIS A 312 4.22 -22.99 -27.45
C HIS A 312 3.11 -22.01 -27.84
N PRO A 313 3.31 -21.19 -28.89
CA PRO A 313 2.21 -20.44 -29.49
C PRO A 313 1.13 -21.43 -29.95
N GLU A 314 -0.14 -21.12 -29.71
CA GLU A 314 -1.21 -21.84 -30.39
C GLU A 314 -1.15 -21.50 -31.88
N HIS A 315 -1.08 -22.52 -32.74
CA HIS A 315 -1.49 -22.35 -34.13
C HIS A 315 -3.00 -22.15 -34.12
N PHE A 316 -3.44 -20.90 -34.28
CA PHE A 316 -4.82 -20.58 -34.66
C PHE A 316 -5.01 -20.81 -36.16
#